data_AF-A0A3D3TGS3-F1
#
_entry.id   AF-A0A3D3TGS3-F1
#
_cell.length_a   1.000
_cell.length_b   1.000
_cell.length_c   1.000
_cell.angle_alpha   90.00
_cell.angle_beta   90.00
_cell.angle_gamma   90.00
#
_symmetry.space_group_name_H-M   'P 1'
#
loop_
_entity.id
_entity.type
_entity.pdbx_description
1 polymer ?
#
loop_
_entity_poly.entity_id
_entity_poly.type
_entity_poly.pdbx_seq_one_letter_code
_entity_poly.pdbx_strand_id
1 'polypeptide(L)'
;PLFRSSCESGSRAWGFPSPDSDYDVRFIYIRKLEDYLSIGTKKDHLSFPINDELDIYGWDISKVLQLITKSNTTPFEWLQSPVIYKEDKTFRQELWELCQSYFCPRSNIHHYLGIARGAMETMDGKDIKIKKFFYILRPLL
;
A
#
# COMPACT_ATOMS: atom_id res chain seq x y z
N PRO A 1 17.62 3.13 9.31
CA PRO A 1 16.16 3.32 9.47
C PRO A 1 15.58 2.15 10.26
N LEU A 2 14.66 2.43 11.17
CA LEU A 2 14.02 1.41 11.99
C LEU A 2 12.72 0.98 11.30
N PHE A 3 12.65 -0.29 10.88
CA PHE A 3 11.48 -0.89 10.24
C PHE A 3 10.41 -1.18 11.30
N ARG A 4 9.22 -0.59 11.13
CA ARG A 4 8.11 -0.68 12.10
C ARG A 4 7.02 -1.63 11.65
N SER A 5 6.74 -1.70 10.36
CA SER A 5 5.74 -2.61 9.80
C SER A 5 6.17 -3.04 8.41
N SER A 6 5.92 -4.30 8.05
CA SER A 6 6.02 -4.80 6.68
C SER A 6 4.95 -5.85 6.39
N CYS A 7 4.39 -5.78 5.18
CA CYS A 7 3.29 -6.60 4.73
C CYS A 7 3.43 -6.90 3.24
N GLU A 8 2.68 -7.89 2.76
CA GLU A 8 2.50 -8.14 1.33
C GLU A 8 1.38 -7.23 0.81
N SER A 9 1.60 -6.51 -0.29
CA SER A 9 0.55 -5.67 -0.91
C SER A 9 0.01 -6.25 -2.22
N GLY A 10 0.64 -7.29 -2.73
CA GLY A 10 0.33 -7.89 -4.03
C GLY A 10 -0.80 -8.91 -3.98
N SER A 11 -1.07 -9.52 -5.13
CA SER A 11 -2.10 -10.56 -5.29
C SER A 11 -1.94 -11.77 -4.34
N ARG A 12 -0.73 -12.00 -3.82
CA ARG A 12 -0.44 -13.07 -2.84
C ARG A 12 -1.02 -12.79 -1.46
N ALA A 13 -1.07 -11.53 -1.04
CA ALA A 13 -1.73 -11.15 0.21
C ALA A 13 -3.21 -11.55 0.21
N TRP A 14 -3.86 -11.48 -0.95
CA TRP A 14 -5.31 -11.59 -1.04
C TRP A 14 -5.78 -12.98 -1.49
N GLY A 15 -4.91 -13.99 -1.45
CA GLY A 15 -5.29 -15.39 -1.68
C GLY A 15 -5.40 -15.81 -3.14
N PHE A 16 -4.91 -15.00 -4.09
CA PHE A 16 -4.97 -15.31 -5.53
C PHE A 16 -3.59 -15.25 -6.22
N PRO A 17 -2.54 -15.92 -5.69
CA PRO A 17 -1.28 -16.01 -6.40
C PRO A 17 -1.49 -16.83 -7.69
N SER A 18 -1.22 -16.25 -8.85
CA SER A 18 -0.84 -17.06 -10.02
C SER A 18 0.59 -17.62 -9.80
N PRO A 19 0.99 -18.68 -10.50
CA PRO A 19 2.35 -19.23 -10.42
C PRO A 19 3.44 -18.16 -10.60
N ASP A 20 3.21 -17.20 -11.51
CA ASP A 20 4.12 -16.08 -11.81
C ASP A 20 3.80 -14.81 -10.97
N SER A 21 3.46 -14.95 -9.68
CA SER A 21 3.16 -13.76 -8.85
C SER A 21 4.39 -13.29 -8.09
N ASP A 22 4.81 -12.08 -8.41
CA ASP A 22 5.84 -11.33 -7.71
C ASP A 22 5.49 -11.15 -6.23
N TYR A 23 6.52 -11.03 -5.40
CA TYR A 23 6.43 -10.66 -3.99
C TYR A 23 6.49 -9.14 -3.88
N ASP A 24 5.37 -8.53 -3.51
CA ASP A 24 5.22 -7.11 -3.27
C ASP A 24 5.36 -6.81 -1.78
N VAL A 25 6.59 -6.78 -1.29
CA VAL A 25 6.85 -6.45 0.12
C VAL A 25 6.76 -4.94 0.28
N ARG A 26 5.83 -4.49 1.12
CA ARG A 26 5.63 -3.08 1.48
C ARG A 26 5.96 -2.85 2.93
N PHE A 27 6.73 -1.81 3.24
CA PHE A 27 7.14 -1.53 4.62
C PHE A 27 7.08 -0.04 4.98
N ILE A 28 6.92 0.22 6.27
CA ILE A 28 6.97 1.56 6.86
C ILE A 28 8.19 1.63 7.77
N TYR A 29 8.98 2.69 7.59
CA TYR A 29 10.17 2.93 8.38
C TYR A 29 10.20 4.34 8.97
N ILE A 30 10.93 4.45 10.07
CA ILE A 30 11.22 5.72 10.72
C ILE A 30 12.73 5.98 10.59
N ARG A 31 13.08 7.18 10.15
CA ARG A 31 14.47 7.65 10.05
C ARG A 31 14.99 8.11 11.41
N LYS A 32 16.28 8.41 11.49
CA LYS A 32 16.83 9.02 12.70
C LYS A 32 16.32 10.45 12.81
N LEU A 33 16.21 10.98 14.03
CA LEU A 33 15.71 12.34 14.26
C LEU A 33 16.51 13.39 13.47
N GLU A 34 17.83 13.23 13.39
CA GLU A 34 18.74 14.08 12.61
C GLU A 34 18.32 14.21 11.13
N ASP A 35 17.75 13.14 10.56
CA ASP A 35 17.28 13.15 9.18
C ASP A 35 16.07 14.05 9.00
N TYR A 36 15.19 14.15 10.01
CA TYR A 36 14.00 15.02 9.99
C TYR A 36 14.33 16.47 10.33
N LEU A 37 15.41 16.70 11.09
CA LEU A 37 15.88 18.05 11.45
C LEU A 37 16.80 18.67 10.38
N SER A 38 17.19 17.91 9.35
CA SER A 38 18.03 18.43 8.28
C SER A 38 17.24 19.34 7.32
N ILE A 39 17.89 20.40 6.83
CA ILE A 39 17.29 21.36 5.88
C ILE A 39 17.01 20.71 4.51
N GLY A 40 17.85 19.74 4.11
CA GLY A 40 17.73 19.10 2.81
C GLY A 40 16.55 18.13 2.75
N THR A 41 15.75 18.23 1.68
CA THR A 41 14.69 17.26 1.41
C THR A 41 15.30 15.88 1.15
N LYS A 42 14.95 14.90 2.00
CA LYS A 42 15.34 13.50 1.81
C LYS A 42 14.27 12.75 1.04
N LYS A 43 14.67 11.69 0.33
CA LYS A 43 13.71 10.79 -0.32
C LYS A 43 12.75 10.23 0.74
N ASP A 44 11.48 10.25 0.41
CA ASP A 44 10.38 9.84 1.28
C ASP A 44 10.08 8.33 1.21
N HIS A 45 10.87 7.60 0.41
CA HIS A 45 10.73 6.18 0.17
C HIS A 45 12.10 5.51 0.00
N LEU A 46 12.08 4.18 0.12
CA LEU A 46 13.17 3.28 -0.22
C LEU A 46 12.64 2.21 -1.18
N SER A 47 13.44 1.84 -2.17
CA SER A 47 13.17 0.76 -3.12
C SER A 47 14.41 -0.12 -3.19
N PHE A 48 14.20 -1.43 -3.12
CA PHE A 48 15.25 -2.44 -3.22
C PHE A 48 14.80 -3.47 -4.25
N PRO A 49 15.15 -3.28 -5.53
CA PRO A 49 14.95 -4.33 -6.52
C PRO A 49 15.96 -5.45 -6.23
N ILE A 50 15.48 -6.61 -5.77
CA ILE A 50 16.34 -7.76 -5.48
C ILE A 50 16.47 -8.64 -6.73
N ASN A 51 15.35 -8.98 -7.35
CA ASN A 51 15.26 -9.70 -8.62
C ASN A 51 13.89 -9.39 -9.27
N ASP A 52 13.65 -9.95 -10.46
CA ASP A 52 12.41 -9.73 -11.21
C ASP A 52 11.15 -10.24 -10.49
N GLU A 53 11.29 -11.04 -9.43
CA GLU A 53 10.19 -11.66 -8.68
C GLU A 53 9.96 -11.01 -7.30
N LEU A 54 10.82 -10.10 -6.83
CA LEU A 54 10.78 -9.54 -5.48
C LEU A 54 10.97 -8.01 -5.50
N ASP A 55 9.85 -7.30 -5.34
CA ASP A 55 9.80 -5.85 -5.20
C ASP A 55 9.64 -5.45 -3.74
N ILE A 56 10.71 -4.95 -3.16
CA ILE A 56 10.70 -4.42 -1.79
C ILE A 56 10.66 -2.89 -1.85
N TYR A 57 9.53 -2.33 -1.42
CA TYR A 57 9.29 -0.89 -1.47
C TYR A 57 8.73 -0.39 -0.15
N GLY A 58 9.17 0.77 0.31
CA GLY A 58 8.70 1.26 1.60
C GLY A 58 8.72 2.76 1.74
N TRP A 59 7.91 3.23 2.67
CA TRP A 59 7.67 4.65 2.90
C TRP A 59 8.20 5.09 4.26
N ASP A 60 8.77 6.29 4.26
CA ASP A 60 9.04 7.02 5.48
C ASP A 60 7.71 7.38 6.16
N ILE A 61 7.68 7.34 7.50
CA ILE A 61 6.47 7.67 8.27
C ILE A 61 5.91 9.05 7.93
N SER A 62 6.74 10.05 7.62
CA SER A 62 6.26 11.37 7.21
C SER A 62 5.40 11.30 5.95
N LYS A 63 5.82 10.50 4.96
CA LYS A 63 5.04 10.27 3.74
C LYS A 63 3.72 9.57 4.05
N VAL A 64 3.77 8.53 4.87
CA VAL A 64 2.58 7.76 5.26
C VAL A 64 1.56 8.68 5.91
N LEU A 65 1.98 9.50 6.88
CA LEU A 65 1.13 10.47 7.56
C LEU A 65 0.54 11.50 6.59
N GLN A 66 1.34 12.05 5.68
CA GLN A 66 0.86 12.98 4.64
C GLN A 66 -0.16 12.35 3.67
N LEU A 67 -0.06 11.05 3.42
CA LEU A 67 -1.02 10.32 2.59
C LEU A 67 -2.31 10.03 3.35
N ILE A 68 -2.20 9.70 4.65
CA ILE A 68 -3.35 9.52 5.54
C ILE A 68 -4.17 10.81 5.62
N THR A 69 -3.53 11.99 5.78
CA THR A 69 -4.27 13.26 5.84
C THR A 69 -5.03 13.59 4.56
N LYS A 70 -4.64 12.99 3.42
CA LYS A 70 -5.31 13.11 2.13
C LYS A 70 -6.34 11.99 1.88
N SER A 71 -6.57 11.13 2.86
CA SER A 71 -7.40 9.92 2.71
C SER A 71 -6.97 9.07 1.50
N ASN A 72 -5.66 9.01 1.23
CA ASN A 72 -5.13 8.15 0.18
C ASN A 72 -5.35 6.69 0.56
N THR A 73 -5.77 5.84 -0.39
CA THR A 73 -6.13 4.43 -0.18
C THR A 73 -4.96 3.54 0.23
N THR A 74 -3.75 3.82 -0.26
CA THR A 74 -2.62 2.89 -0.15
C THR A 74 -2.16 2.60 1.29
N PRO A 75 -2.04 3.60 2.21
CA PRO A 75 -1.78 3.30 3.62
C PRO A 75 -2.82 2.38 4.27
N PHE A 76 -4.10 2.55 3.93
CA PHE A 76 -5.18 1.68 4.43
C PHE A 76 -5.04 0.26 3.89
N GLU A 77 -4.70 0.13 2.61
CA GLU A 77 -4.49 -1.18 1.97
C GLU A 77 -3.32 -1.95 2.59
N TRP A 78 -2.21 -1.27 2.88
CA TRP A 78 -1.05 -1.89 3.53
C TRP A 78 -1.39 -2.34 4.95
N LEU A 79 -2.08 -1.48 5.72
CA LEU A 79 -2.49 -1.80 7.09
C LEU A 79 -3.52 -2.92 7.18
N GLN A 80 -4.31 -3.15 6.14
CA GLN A 80 -5.31 -4.22 6.08
C GLN A 80 -4.77 -5.52 5.48
N SER A 81 -3.50 -5.55 5.03
CA SER A 81 -2.93 -6.76 4.47
C SER A 81 -3.01 -7.92 5.48
N PRO A 82 -3.52 -9.09 5.06
CA PRO A 82 -3.58 -10.27 5.91
C PRO A 82 -2.24 -10.98 6.03
N VAL A 83 -1.26 -10.68 5.14
CA VAL A 83 0.07 -11.27 5.15
C VAL A 83 1.06 -10.24 5.69
N ILE A 84 1.49 -10.47 6.94
CA ILE A 84 2.34 -9.57 7.71
C ILE A 84 3.70 -10.23 7.90
N TYR A 85 4.76 -9.58 7.42
CA TYR A 85 6.13 -10.07 7.57
C TYR A 85 6.79 -9.61 8.87
N LYS A 86 6.47 -8.38 9.29
CA LYS A 86 6.94 -7.80 10.55
C LYS A 86 5.93 -6.77 11.04
N GLU A 87 5.70 -6.74 12.34
CA GLU A 87 4.77 -5.82 12.94
C GLU A 87 5.22 -5.41 14.34
N ASP A 88 5.23 -4.09 14.55
CA ASP A 88 5.12 -3.47 15.87
C ASP A 88 3.62 -3.19 16.10
N LYS A 89 3.00 -3.97 16.99
CA LYS A 89 1.54 -3.98 17.19
C LYS A 89 1.00 -2.63 17.65
N THR A 90 1.71 -1.99 18.57
CA THR A 90 1.35 -0.66 19.08
C THR A 90 1.39 0.35 17.95
N PHE A 91 2.48 0.37 17.18
CA PHE A 91 2.61 1.25 16.03
C PHE A 91 1.50 1.04 15.00
N ARG A 92 1.16 -0.22 14.66
CA ARG A 92 0.09 -0.51 13.69
C ARG A 92 -1.26 -0.03 14.21
N GLN A 93 -1.56 -0.29 15.49
CA GLN A 93 -2.82 0.10 16.10
C GLN A 93 -2.98 1.63 16.10
N GLU A 94 -1.98 2.37 16.56
CA GLU A 94 -1.99 3.84 16.57
C GLU A 94 -2.16 4.41 15.15
N LEU A 95 -1.46 3.83 14.17
CA LEU A 95 -1.58 4.25 12.78
C LEU A 95 -2.96 3.92 12.20
N TRP A 96 -3.58 2.80 12.60
CA TRP A 96 -4.92 2.42 12.19
C TRP A 96 -5.99 3.34 12.78
N GLU A 97 -5.87 3.72 14.05
CA GLU A 97 -6.74 4.70 14.70
C GLU A 97 -6.63 6.08 14.04
N LEU A 98 -5.41 6.47 13.64
CA LEU A 98 -5.20 7.69 12.87
C LEU A 98 -5.87 7.61 11.48
N CYS A 99 -5.72 6.50 10.78
CA CYS A 99 -6.37 6.25 9.50
C CYS A 99 -7.89 6.46 9.58
N GLN A 100 -8.55 5.93 10.63
CA GLN A 100 -9.99 6.12 10.83
C GLN A 100 -10.36 7.59 10.99
N SER A 101 -9.53 8.39 11.66
CA SER A 101 -9.77 9.81 11.90
C SER A 101 -9.71 10.68 10.63
N TYR A 102 -8.98 10.23 9.60
CA TYR A 102 -8.82 10.94 8.33
C TYR A 102 -9.51 10.25 7.15
N PHE A 103 -10.26 9.17 7.40
CA PHE A 103 -10.91 8.41 6.35
C PHE A 103 -12.06 9.20 5.71
N CYS A 104 -11.95 9.41 4.39
CA CYS A 104 -13.02 9.99 3.58
C CYS A 104 -13.59 8.91 2.65
N PRO A 105 -14.82 8.39 2.93
CA PRO A 105 -15.44 7.35 2.11
C PRO A 105 -15.57 7.77 0.64
N ARG A 106 -15.95 9.03 0.39
CA ARG A 106 -16.13 9.57 -0.96
C ARG A 106 -14.83 9.54 -1.78
N SER A 107 -13.70 9.92 -1.17
CA SER A 107 -12.39 9.89 -1.84
C SER A 107 -12.00 8.47 -2.24
N ASN A 108 -12.16 7.52 -1.30
CA ASN A 108 -11.85 6.11 -1.54
C ASN A 108 -12.75 5.51 -2.63
N ILE A 109 -14.07 5.74 -2.56
CA ILE A 109 -15.02 5.28 -3.59
C ILE A 109 -14.64 5.82 -4.97
N HIS A 110 -14.31 7.12 -5.09
CA HIS A 110 -13.90 7.70 -6.37
C HIS A 110 -12.59 7.11 -6.89
N HIS A 111 -11.58 6.90 -6.04
CA HIS A 111 -10.32 6.27 -6.42
C HIS A 111 -10.58 4.90 -7.06
N TYR A 112 -11.37 4.09 -6.38
CA TYR A 112 -11.68 2.74 -6.79
C TYR A 112 -12.60 2.67 -8.03
N LEU A 113 -13.59 3.55 -8.13
CA LEU A 113 -14.38 3.71 -9.36
C LEU A 113 -13.49 4.14 -10.55
N GLY A 114 -12.48 4.96 -10.31
CA GLY A 114 -11.48 5.33 -11.32
C GLY A 114 -10.69 4.12 -11.83
N ILE A 115 -10.21 3.27 -10.91
CA ILE A 115 -9.55 2.00 -11.26
C ILE A 115 -10.49 1.10 -12.06
N ALA A 116 -11.74 0.95 -11.62
CA ALA A 116 -12.76 0.15 -12.31
C ALA A 116 -13.01 0.64 -13.74
N ARG A 117 -13.18 1.96 -13.92
CA ARG A 117 -13.42 2.58 -15.23
C ARG A 117 -12.23 2.42 -16.16
N GLY A 118 -11.02 2.73 -15.70
CA GLY A 118 -9.81 2.57 -16.52
C GLY A 118 -9.58 1.11 -16.92
N ALA A 119 -9.89 0.16 -16.03
CA ALA A 119 -9.84 -1.25 -16.37
C ALA A 119 -10.88 -1.61 -17.46
N MET A 120 -12.12 -1.12 -17.37
CA MET A 120 -13.16 -1.33 -18.38
C MET A 120 -12.84 -0.67 -19.73
N GLU A 121 -12.23 0.52 -19.73
CA GLU A 121 -11.83 1.21 -20.97
C GLU A 121 -10.75 0.45 -21.75
N THR A 122 -9.92 -0.32 -21.06
CA THR A 122 -8.91 -1.19 -21.68
C THR A 122 -9.43 -2.59 -22.04
N MET A 123 -10.71 -2.87 -21.79
CA MET A 123 -11.36 -4.13 -22.16
C MET A 123 -11.89 -4.05 -23.60
N ASP A 124 -11.07 -4.52 -24.53
CA ASP A 124 -11.43 -4.68 -25.95
C ASP A 124 -12.24 -5.98 -26.19
N GLY A 125 -13.33 -6.16 -25.43
CA GLY A 125 -14.23 -7.33 -25.55
C GLY A 125 -13.65 -8.71 -25.20
N LYS A 126 -12.44 -8.78 -24.62
CA LYS A 126 -11.76 -10.02 -24.23
C LYS A 126 -11.86 -10.32 -22.73
N ASP A 127 -11.68 -11.59 -22.38
CA ASP A 127 -11.73 -12.12 -21.02
C ASP A 127 -10.93 -11.28 -20.00
N ILE A 128 -11.57 -10.98 -18.87
CA ILE A 128 -10.93 -10.27 -17.76
C ILE A 128 -9.95 -11.23 -17.08
N LYS A 129 -8.66 -10.87 -17.04
CA LYS A 129 -7.71 -11.56 -16.15
C LYS A 129 -8.22 -11.44 -14.72
N ILE A 130 -8.43 -12.57 -14.04
CA ILE A 130 -9.02 -12.64 -12.69
C ILE A 130 -8.38 -11.68 -11.69
N LYS A 131 -7.05 -11.48 -11.79
CA LYS A 131 -6.30 -10.48 -11.02
C LYS A 131 -6.87 -9.06 -11.15
N LYS A 132 -7.14 -8.59 -12.36
CA LYS A 132 -7.72 -7.26 -12.61
C LYS A 132 -9.13 -7.14 -12.03
N PHE A 133 -9.95 -8.19 -12.14
CA PHE A 133 -11.31 -8.19 -11.61
C PHE A 133 -11.35 -8.02 -10.08
N PHE A 134 -10.43 -8.69 -9.36
CA PHE A 134 -10.35 -8.54 -7.91
C PHE A 134 -9.87 -7.15 -7.46
N TYR A 135 -8.94 -6.52 -8.18
CA TYR A 135 -8.56 -5.13 -7.90
C TYR A 135 -9.75 -4.15 -8.06
N ILE A 136 -10.69 -4.47 -8.95
CA ILE A 136 -11.92 -3.68 -9.17
C ILE A 136 -12.95 -3.93 -8.06
N LEU A 137 -13.04 -5.15 -7.53
CA LEU A 137 -14.04 -5.55 -6.51
C LEU A 137 -13.58 -5.35 -5.05
N ARG A 138 -12.27 -5.28 -4.80
CA ARG A 138 -11.68 -4.89 -3.50
C ARG A 138 -12.33 -3.71 -2.76
N PRO A 139 -12.85 -2.66 -3.43
CA PRO A 139 -13.52 -1.52 -2.81
C PRO A 139 -14.89 -1.82 -2.22
N LEU A 140 -15.53 -2.89 -2.70
CA LEU A 140 -16.91 -3.27 -2.41
C LEU A 140 -17.00 -4.29 -1.26
N LEU A 141 -15.85 -4.78 -0.79
CA LEU A 141 -15.68 -5.72 0.32
C LEU A 141 -15.17 -4.98 1.55
#